data_AF-A0A2G6EAN7-F1
#
_entry.id   AF-A0A2G6EAN7-F1
#
_cell.length_a   1.000
_cell.length_b   1.000
_cell.length_c   1.000
_cell.angle_alpha   90.00
_cell.angle_beta   90.00
_cell.angle_gamma   90.00
#
_symmetry.space_group_name_H-M   'P 1'
#
loop_
_entity.id
_entity.type
_entity.pdbx_description
1 polymer ?
#
loop_
_entity_poly.entity_id
_entity_poly.type
_entity_poly.pdbx_seq_one_letter_code
_entity_poly.pdbx_strand_id
1 'polypeptide(L)'
;MMKKSLHAFSVIAVVLSCSCVVASRQLAAQEQMDTENMVRIGNFYMDKYEYPNTIGELPQTNVTWQEAKAICESRGKRLCTDKEWVQACRGPRGLRYPYGPTYDGTKCNSESPFDGPTRIGENPTSCVSGYGVYDLNGSVWEWVGRSLEEGVKVRGGAWSSESCAECALEFWVNAPHTSSNRAGFRCCK
;
A
#
# COMPACT_ATOMS: atom_id res chain seq x y z
N MET A 1 50.15 27.42 -55.95
CA MET A 1 48.83 28.06 -56.19
C MET A 1 47.93 26.95 -56.75
N MET A 2 46.78 26.53 -56.22
CA MET A 2 45.79 27.10 -55.32
C MET A 2 45.17 25.96 -54.47
N LYS A 3 44.81 26.28 -53.22
CA LYS A 3 44.01 25.42 -52.32
C LYS A 3 42.56 25.33 -52.82
N LYS A 4 41.92 24.17 -52.73
CA LYS A 4 40.45 24.05 -52.70
C LYS A 4 40.02 23.24 -51.48
N SER A 5 39.23 23.91 -50.64
CA SER A 5 38.54 23.43 -49.46
C SER A 5 37.31 22.60 -49.87
N LEU A 6 37.08 21.48 -49.20
CA LEU A 6 35.72 20.96 -48.96
C LEU A 6 35.61 20.60 -47.48
N HIS A 7 34.81 21.36 -46.75
CA HIS A 7 34.36 21.02 -45.40
C HIS A 7 33.19 20.03 -45.52
N ALA A 8 33.34 18.84 -44.93
CA ALA A 8 32.24 17.92 -44.70
C ALA A 8 31.55 18.32 -43.38
N PHE A 9 30.30 18.79 -43.47
CA PHE A 9 29.45 18.97 -42.30
C PHE A 9 28.96 17.59 -41.83
N SER A 10 29.44 17.15 -40.67
CA SER A 10 28.89 16.00 -39.95
C SER A 10 27.58 16.41 -39.30
N VAL A 11 26.46 15.84 -39.75
CA VAL A 11 25.17 15.96 -39.08
C VAL A 11 25.20 14.98 -37.90
N ILE A 12 25.48 15.49 -36.70
CA ILE A 12 25.29 14.74 -35.46
C ILE A 12 23.77 14.67 -35.22
N ALA A 13 23.16 13.54 -35.57
CA ALA A 13 21.83 13.20 -35.07
C ALA A 13 21.95 12.99 -33.55
N VAL A 14 21.42 13.94 -32.77
CA VAL A 14 21.26 13.77 -31.32
C VAL A 14 20.21 12.69 -31.11
N VAL A 15 20.65 11.48 -30.80
CA VAL A 15 19.77 10.41 -30.32
C VAL A 15 19.33 10.80 -28.91
N LEU A 16 18.22 11.54 -28.80
CA LEU A 16 17.54 11.73 -27.53
C LEU A 16 17.10 10.33 -27.05
N SER A 17 17.64 9.92 -25.91
CA SER A 17 17.63 8.55 -25.42
C SER A 17 16.21 8.02 -25.15
N CYS A 18 15.96 6.79 -25.61
CA CYS A 18 14.76 5.99 -25.36
C CYS A 18 14.41 5.91 -23.84
N SER A 19 15.41 6.02 -22.98
CA SER A 19 15.29 5.91 -21.52
C SER A 19 14.36 6.96 -20.88
N CYS A 20 14.37 8.21 -21.34
CA CYS A 20 13.48 9.25 -20.79
C CYS A 20 12.02 8.98 -21.13
N VAL A 21 11.74 8.52 -22.35
CA VAL A 21 10.38 8.21 -22.82
C VAL A 21 9.81 6.98 -22.12
N VAL A 22 10.64 5.96 -21.86
CA VAL A 22 10.23 4.75 -21.12
C VAL A 22 9.90 5.08 -19.65
N ALA A 23 10.73 5.89 -18.99
CA ALA A 23 10.48 6.31 -17.60
C ALA A 23 9.18 7.13 -17.46
N SER A 24 8.90 8.07 -18.37
CA SER A 24 7.66 8.86 -18.35
C SER A 24 6.40 8.00 -18.57
N ARG A 25 6.48 6.95 -19.39
CA ARG A 25 5.37 6.00 -19.59
C ARG A 25 5.14 5.10 -18.37
N GLN A 26 6.20 4.66 -17.70
CA GLN A 26 6.08 3.89 -16.46
C GLN A 26 5.52 4.73 -15.31
N LEU A 27 5.91 5.99 -15.19
CA LEU A 27 5.35 6.91 -14.20
C LEU A 27 3.85 7.17 -14.46
N ALA A 28 3.46 7.40 -15.71
CA ALA A 28 2.05 7.60 -16.05
C ALA A 28 1.19 6.34 -15.84
N ALA A 29 1.71 5.16 -16.19
CA ALA A 29 1.03 3.89 -15.94
C ALA A 29 0.90 3.59 -14.43
N GLN A 30 1.93 3.90 -13.66
CA GLN A 30 1.92 3.78 -12.21
C GLN A 30 0.93 4.74 -11.56
N GLU A 31 0.86 6.00 -12.01
CA GLU A 31 -0.09 7.01 -11.52
C GLU A 31 -1.55 6.67 -11.88
N GLN A 32 -1.78 6.11 -13.07
CA GLN A 32 -3.09 5.60 -13.47
C GLN A 32 -3.51 4.39 -12.61
N MET A 33 -2.62 3.43 -12.38
CA MET A 33 -2.89 2.29 -11.49
C MET A 33 -3.11 2.74 -10.04
N ASP A 34 -2.34 3.72 -9.57
CA ASP A 34 -2.45 4.32 -8.24
C ASP A 34 -3.78 5.05 -8.04
N THR A 35 -4.49 5.44 -9.09
CA THR A 35 -5.82 6.08 -9.02
C THR A 35 -6.97 5.11 -9.25
N GLU A 36 -6.81 4.12 -10.13
CA GLU A 36 -7.83 3.08 -10.37
C GLU A 36 -8.05 2.18 -9.15
N ASN A 37 -6.98 1.83 -8.42
CA ASN A 37 -7.05 0.96 -7.24
C ASN A 37 -7.26 1.71 -5.93
N MET A 38 -7.90 2.88 -5.94
CA MET A 38 -8.30 3.58 -4.70
C MET A 38 -9.81 3.53 -4.50
N VAL A 39 -10.21 3.36 -3.24
CA VAL A 39 -11.60 3.35 -2.79
C VAL A 39 -11.91 4.69 -2.13
N ARG A 40 -13.00 5.34 -2.55
CA ARG A 40 -13.50 6.56 -1.90
C ARG A 40 -14.27 6.20 -0.63
N ILE A 41 -13.83 6.74 0.51
CA ILE A 41 -14.42 6.50 1.83
C ILE A 41 -14.73 7.86 2.46
N GLY A 42 -16.00 8.26 2.46
CA GLY A 42 -16.40 9.57 2.95
C GLY A 42 -15.72 10.72 2.19
N ASN A 43 -14.74 11.36 2.83
CA ASN A 43 -13.99 12.52 2.32
C ASN A 43 -12.52 12.22 1.96
N PHE A 44 -12.08 10.95 1.99
CA PHE A 44 -10.73 10.55 1.60
C PHE A 44 -10.76 9.36 0.63
N TYR A 45 -9.62 9.06 0.06
CA TYR A 45 -9.38 7.84 -0.71
C TYR A 45 -8.37 6.96 0.02
N MET A 46 -8.53 5.64 -0.09
CA MET A 46 -7.60 4.65 0.45
C MET A 46 -7.24 3.65 -0.63
N ASP A 47 -5.99 3.18 -0.64
CA ASP A 47 -5.59 2.03 -1.46
C ASP A 47 -6.50 0.83 -1.17
N LYS A 48 -7.00 0.22 -2.25
CA LYS A 48 -7.92 -0.91 -2.19
C LYS A 48 -7.28 -2.13 -1.53
N TYR A 49 -5.99 -2.31 -1.73
CA TYR A 49 -5.19 -3.41 -1.19
C TYR A 49 -4.02 -2.88 -0.35
N GLU A 50 -3.34 -3.79 0.34
CA GLU A 50 -2.04 -3.52 0.98
C GLU A 50 -1.03 -3.03 -0.07
N TYR A 51 -0.08 -2.18 0.31
CA TYR A 51 0.96 -1.70 -0.62
C TYR A 51 1.77 -2.89 -1.16
N PRO A 52 2.02 -3.00 -2.49
CA PRO A 52 2.03 -1.95 -3.52
C PRO A 52 0.69 -1.60 -4.18
N ASN A 53 -0.43 -2.08 -3.63
CA ASN A 53 -1.78 -1.88 -4.17
C ASN A 53 -1.99 -2.54 -5.54
N THR A 54 -1.38 -3.72 -5.71
CA THR A 54 -1.37 -4.50 -6.96
C THR A 54 -1.69 -5.95 -6.65
N ILE A 55 -2.71 -6.51 -7.32
CA ILE A 55 -3.09 -7.92 -7.20
C ILE A 55 -1.94 -8.81 -7.65
N GLY A 56 -1.73 -9.92 -6.93
CA GLY A 56 -0.70 -10.91 -7.25
C GLY A 56 0.67 -10.57 -6.67
N GLU A 57 0.92 -9.34 -6.23
CA GLU A 57 2.14 -8.99 -5.49
C GLU A 57 2.03 -9.43 -4.02
N LEU A 58 3.16 -9.54 -3.33
CA LEU A 58 3.17 -9.66 -1.87
C LEU A 58 3.09 -8.27 -1.23
N PRO A 59 2.42 -8.14 -0.07
CA PRO A 59 2.44 -6.88 0.67
C PRO A 59 3.88 -6.54 1.06
N GLN A 60 4.27 -5.28 0.87
CA GLN A 60 5.59 -4.83 1.25
C GLN A 60 5.71 -4.78 2.78
N THR A 61 6.61 -5.58 3.32
CA THR A 61 6.96 -5.61 4.74
C THR A 61 8.43 -5.25 4.95
N ASN A 62 8.94 -5.39 6.18
CA ASN A 62 10.31 -5.04 6.54
C ASN A 62 10.63 -3.56 6.28
N VAL A 63 9.63 -2.70 6.40
CA VAL A 63 9.77 -1.25 6.36
C VAL A 63 9.44 -0.65 7.74
N THR A 64 10.18 0.39 8.10
CA THR A 64 9.87 1.26 9.23
C THR A 64 8.65 2.12 8.93
N TRP A 65 8.06 2.72 9.96
CA TRP A 65 6.96 3.67 9.77
C TRP A 65 7.39 4.87 8.91
N GLN A 66 8.62 5.35 9.09
CA GLN A 66 9.16 6.48 8.32
C GLN A 66 9.31 6.15 6.84
N GLU A 67 9.76 4.94 6.51
CA GLU A 67 9.86 4.46 5.13
C GLU A 67 8.49 4.29 4.50
N ALA A 68 7.53 3.66 5.20
CA ALA A 68 6.15 3.52 4.74
C ALA A 68 5.53 4.89 4.41
N LYS A 69 5.70 5.87 5.32
CA LYS A 69 5.27 7.24 5.11
C LYS A 69 5.93 7.87 3.88
N ALA A 70 7.25 7.79 3.76
CA ALA A 70 8.00 8.36 2.65
C ALA A 70 7.60 7.73 1.30
N ILE A 71 7.32 6.43 1.26
CA ILE A 71 6.86 5.73 0.07
C ILE A 71 5.49 6.29 -0.37
N CYS A 72 4.53 6.42 0.55
CA CYS A 72 3.24 7.02 0.21
C CYS A 72 3.38 8.47 -0.28
N GLU A 73 4.23 9.27 0.36
CA GLU A 73 4.47 10.66 -0.04
C GLU A 73 5.12 10.77 -1.43
N SER A 74 6.05 9.87 -1.76
CA SER A 74 6.67 9.81 -3.09
C SER A 74 5.68 9.51 -4.23
N ARG A 75 4.50 8.98 -3.88
CA ARG A 75 3.39 8.67 -4.80
C ARG A 75 2.31 9.76 -4.83
N GLY A 76 2.56 10.92 -4.21
CA GLY A 76 1.55 11.97 -4.08
C GLY A 76 0.35 11.56 -3.19
N LYS A 77 0.56 10.56 -2.33
CA LYS A 77 -0.38 10.08 -1.32
C LYS A 77 0.21 10.41 0.07
N ARG A 78 -0.34 9.79 1.12
CA ARG A 78 0.16 9.85 2.50
C ARG A 78 -0.11 8.51 3.17
N LEU A 79 0.57 8.24 4.28
CA LEU A 79 0.16 7.13 5.15
C LEU A 79 -1.26 7.41 5.68
N CYS A 80 -2.08 6.36 5.79
CA CYS A 80 -3.42 6.48 6.33
C CYS A 80 -3.37 6.89 7.82
N THR A 81 -4.33 7.71 8.23
CA THR A 81 -4.52 7.98 9.66
C THR A 81 -5.17 6.78 10.34
N ASP A 82 -4.99 6.71 11.65
CA ASP A 82 -5.63 5.71 12.51
C ASP A 82 -7.15 5.66 12.32
N LYS A 83 -7.80 6.83 12.28
CA LYS A 83 -9.26 6.94 12.15
C LYS A 83 -9.76 6.53 10.77
N GLU A 84 -9.04 6.89 9.72
CA GLU A 84 -9.38 6.50 8.34
C GLU A 84 -9.30 4.99 8.16
N TRP A 85 -8.24 4.37 8.71
CA TRP A 85 -8.06 2.92 8.68
C TRP A 85 -9.22 2.21 9.38
N VAL A 86 -9.58 2.64 10.59
CA VAL A 86 -10.71 2.06 11.35
C VAL A 86 -12.02 2.26 10.59
N GLN A 87 -12.26 3.43 10.01
CA GLN A 87 -13.46 3.69 9.22
C GLN A 87 -13.55 2.75 8.01
N ALA A 88 -12.44 2.56 7.29
CA ALA A 88 -12.37 1.65 6.14
C ALA A 88 -12.65 0.20 6.55
N CYS A 89 -12.09 -0.24 7.68
CA CYS A 89 -12.24 -1.60 8.17
C CYS A 89 -13.67 -1.88 8.63
N ARG A 90 -14.23 -1.03 9.49
CA ARG A 90 -15.58 -1.23 10.04
C ARG A 90 -16.68 -1.12 8.99
N GLY A 91 -16.41 -0.46 7.87
CA GLY A 91 -17.37 -0.22 6.81
C GLY A 91 -18.54 0.69 7.24
N PRO A 92 -19.51 0.94 6.35
CA PRO A 92 -20.67 1.79 6.63
C PRO A 92 -21.54 1.31 7.81
N ARG A 93 -21.48 0.00 8.11
CA ARG A 93 -22.28 -0.64 9.16
C ARG A 93 -21.57 -0.72 10.52
N GLY A 94 -20.35 -0.21 10.63
CA GLY A 94 -19.64 -0.16 11.92
C GLY A 94 -19.26 -1.54 12.47
N LEU A 95 -18.99 -2.52 11.60
CA LEU A 95 -18.76 -3.92 11.96
C LEU A 95 -17.47 -4.13 12.78
N ARG A 96 -17.41 -5.26 13.49
CA ARG A 96 -16.25 -5.66 14.29
C ARG A 96 -15.08 -6.13 13.42
N TYR A 97 -15.40 -6.91 12.40
CA TYR A 97 -14.48 -7.36 11.34
C TYR A 97 -14.96 -6.77 10.01
N PRO A 98 -14.08 -6.65 8.98
CA PRO A 98 -14.46 -6.04 7.71
C PRO A 98 -15.65 -6.76 7.05
N TYR A 99 -15.73 -8.08 7.25
CA TYR A 99 -16.74 -8.95 6.67
C TYR A 99 -17.97 -9.18 7.58
N GLY A 100 -17.95 -8.82 8.87
CA GLY A 100 -19.03 -9.21 9.76
C GLY A 100 -18.86 -8.86 11.25
N PRO A 101 -19.90 -9.10 12.07
CA PRO A 101 -19.85 -8.88 13.51
C PRO A 101 -19.15 -10.01 14.27
N THR A 102 -19.08 -11.21 13.69
CA THR A 102 -18.49 -12.41 14.29
C THR A 102 -17.25 -12.80 13.51
N TYR A 103 -16.22 -13.24 14.23
CA TYR A 103 -15.00 -13.74 13.64
C TYR A 103 -15.25 -15.00 12.79
N ASP A 104 -14.60 -15.07 11.64
CA ASP A 104 -14.59 -16.23 10.75
C ASP A 104 -13.17 -16.35 10.16
N GLY A 105 -12.41 -17.33 10.67
CA GLY A 105 -11.01 -17.58 10.28
C GLY A 105 -10.83 -17.97 8.81
N THR A 106 -11.91 -18.19 8.05
CA THR A 106 -11.85 -18.47 6.61
C THR A 106 -11.94 -17.22 5.75
N LYS A 107 -12.31 -16.07 6.32
CA LYS A 107 -12.60 -14.86 5.55
C LYS A 107 -11.37 -14.08 5.15
N CYS A 108 -10.37 -14.08 6.00
CA CYS A 108 -9.14 -13.30 5.89
C CYS A 108 -7.93 -14.16 6.23
N ASN A 109 -6.75 -13.74 5.78
CA ASN A 109 -5.51 -14.41 6.11
C ASN A 109 -5.07 -14.07 7.55
N SER A 110 -5.83 -14.44 8.58
CA SER A 110 -5.50 -14.21 10.00
C SER A 110 -5.14 -15.49 10.75
N GLU A 111 -5.47 -16.64 10.17
CA GLU A 111 -5.15 -18.01 10.61
C GLU A 111 -4.43 -18.75 9.46
N SER A 112 -3.33 -18.17 9.01
CA SER A 112 -2.62 -18.72 7.85
C SER A 112 -2.02 -20.09 8.15
N PRO A 113 -2.18 -21.07 7.25
CA PRO A 113 -1.43 -22.33 7.33
C PRO A 113 0.06 -22.15 6.96
N PHE A 114 0.44 -20.96 6.48
CA PHE A 114 1.82 -20.58 6.14
C PHE A 114 2.30 -19.47 7.07
N ASP A 115 3.59 -19.47 7.41
CA ASP A 115 4.18 -18.40 8.22
C ASP A 115 4.48 -17.15 7.37
N GLY A 116 3.44 -16.51 6.83
CA GLY A 116 3.56 -15.32 6.02
C GLY A 116 2.25 -14.80 5.43
N PRO A 117 2.30 -13.60 4.82
CA PRO A 117 1.19 -13.07 4.05
C PRO A 117 1.00 -13.88 2.75
N THR A 118 -0.20 -13.77 2.18
CA THR A 118 -0.51 -14.31 0.85
C THR A 118 -0.36 -13.23 -0.21
N ARG A 119 -0.44 -13.62 -1.49
CA ARG A 119 -0.49 -12.65 -2.59
C ARG A 119 -1.78 -11.85 -2.51
N ILE A 120 -1.64 -10.54 -2.69
CA ILE A 120 -2.73 -9.56 -2.62
C ILE A 120 -3.86 -9.99 -3.56
N GLY A 121 -5.08 -10.04 -3.02
CA GLY A 121 -6.28 -10.31 -3.81
C GLY A 121 -6.42 -11.74 -4.36
N GLU A 122 -5.56 -12.69 -3.97
CA GLU A 122 -5.64 -14.07 -4.45
C GLU A 122 -6.29 -15.04 -3.45
N ASN A 123 -5.89 -15.03 -2.18
CA ASN A 123 -6.41 -15.98 -1.20
C ASN A 123 -6.28 -15.48 0.26
N PRO A 124 -7.38 -15.32 1.01
CA PRO A 124 -8.78 -15.42 0.57
C PRO A 124 -9.27 -14.14 -0.12
N THR A 125 -10.04 -14.27 -1.20
CA THR A 125 -10.66 -13.12 -1.90
C THR A 125 -11.87 -12.54 -1.16
N SER A 126 -12.28 -13.16 -0.06
CA SER A 126 -13.45 -12.77 0.75
C SER A 126 -13.16 -11.73 1.82
N CYS A 127 -11.90 -11.36 2.03
CA CYS A 127 -11.51 -10.40 3.07
C CYS A 127 -11.80 -8.97 2.63
N VAL A 128 -13.08 -8.60 2.53
CA VAL A 128 -13.51 -7.32 1.93
C VAL A 128 -14.40 -6.56 2.89
N SER A 129 -14.08 -5.30 3.14
CA SER A 129 -14.91 -4.41 3.95
C SER A 129 -16.16 -3.95 3.20
N GLY A 130 -17.13 -3.37 3.93
CA GLY A 130 -18.32 -2.78 3.32
C GLY A 130 -18.06 -1.62 2.34
N TYR A 131 -16.82 -1.10 2.27
CA TYR A 131 -16.41 -0.12 1.26
C TYR A 131 -15.72 -0.75 0.03
N GLY A 132 -15.42 -2.05 0.05
CA GLY A 132 -14.68 -2.72 -1.02
C GLY A 132 -13.17 -2.69 -0.85
N VAL A 133 -12.67 -2.42 0.37
CA VAL A 133 -11.25 -2.46 0.71
C VAL A 133 -10.88 -3.86 1.22
N TYR A 134 -9.77 -4.39 0.72
CA TYR A 134 -9.33 -5.75 0.98
C TYR A 134 -8.32 -5.81 2.11
N ASP A 135 -8.28 -6.97 2.78
CA ASP A 135 -7.18 -7.38 3.67
C ASP A 135 -6.93 -6.42 4.85
N LEU A 136 -7.99 -5.73 5.32
CA LEU A 136 -7.92 -4.91 6.53
C LEU A 136 -7.95 -5.74 7.83
N ASN A 137 -7.84 -7.07 7.72
CA ASN A 137 -7.81 -8.02 8.82
C ASN A 137 -6.85 -9.15 8.41
N GLY A 138 -5.83 -9.43 9.23
CA GLY A 138 -4.81 -10.41 8.89
C GLY A 138 -3.85 -9.92 7.80
N SER A 139 -3.23 -10.87 7.08
CA SER A 139 -2.11 -10.62 6.17
C SER A 139 -0.96 -9.94 6.89
N VAL A 140 -0.82 -8.61 6.86
CA VAL A 140 0.18 -7.89 7.64
C VAL A 140 -0.42 -6.83 8.54
N TRP A 141 0.24 -6.58 9.67
CA TRP A 141 -0.03 -5.38 10.45
C TRP A 141 0.21 -4.15 9.59
N GLU A 142 -0.65 -3.15 9.71
CA GLU A 142 -0.50 -1.94 8.90
C GLU A 142 -0.12 -0.73 9.73
N TRP A 143 1.00 -0.10 9.37
CA TRP A 143 1.41 1.19 9.90
C TRP A 143 0.34 2.26 9.64
N VAL A 144 -0.01 3.02 10.67
CA VAL A 144 -0.90 4.19 10.58
C VAL A 144 -0.37 5.37 11.40
N GLY A 145 -0.85 6.57 11.09
CA GLY A 145 -0.50 7.82 11.80
C GLY A 145 0.28 8.79 10.91
N ARG A 146 0.13 10.12 11.11
CA ARG A 146 0.75 11.11 10.23
C ARG A 146 2.09 11.65 10.73
N SER A 147 2.30 11.61 12.04
CA SER A 147 3.51 12.12 12.68
C SER A 147 3.88 11.28 13.90
N LEU A 148 5.14 11.38 14.33
CA LEU A 148 5.58 10.76 15.58
C LEU A 148 4.89 11.38 16.81
N GLU A 149 4.45 12.64 16.72
CA GLU A 149 3.75 13.36 17.80
C GLU A 149 2.31 12.85 18.01
N GLU A 150 1.61 12.51 16.93
CA GLU A 150 0.30 11.82 17.00
C GLU A 150 0.44 10.37 17.51
N GLY A 151 1.68 9.86 17.49
CA GLY A 151 2.07 8.52 17.85
C GLY A 151 1.84 7.51 16.73
N VAL A 152 2.76 6.55 16.67
CA VAL A 152 2.78 5.52 15.64
C VAL A 152 2.06 4.28 16.14
N LYS A 153 1.18 3.75 15.31
CA LYS A 153 0.41 2.54 15.61
C LYS A 153 0.49 1.54 14.45
N VAL A 154 0.12 0.31 14.76
CA VAL A 154 -0.29 -0.67 13.76
C VAL A 154 -1.73 -1.15 13.99
N ARG A 155 -2.38 -1.56 12.90
CA ARG A 155 -3.77 -2.01 12.86
C ARG A 155 -3.91 -3.34 12.10
N GLY A 156 -5.04 -4.02 12.31
CA GLY A 156 -5.54 -5.09 11.44
C GLY A 156 -5.05 -6.51 11.71
N GLY A 157 -4.01 -6.73 12.50
CA GLY A 157 -3.47 -8.08 12.68
C GLY A 157 -2.56 -8.51 11.53
N ALA A 158 -1.86 -9.62 11.71
CA ALA A 158 -1.11 -10.30 10.65
C ALA A 158 -1.63 -11.74 10.47
N TRP A 159 -0.97 -12.52 9.62
CA TRP A 159 -1.27 -13.92 9.29
C TRP A 159 -1.40 -14.91 10.45
N SER A 160 -0.99 -14.50 11.66
CA SER A 160 -1.02 -15.28 12.90
C SER A 160 -1.65 -14.48 14.05
N SER A 161 -2.69 -13.71 13.74
CA SER A 161 -3.41 -12.88 14.72
C SER A 161 -4.80 -13.40 15.06
N GLU A 162 -5.29 -14.41 14.36
CA GLU A 162 -6.57 -15.08 14.64
C GLU A 162 -7.72 -14.07 14.85
N SER A 163 -8.58 -14.35 15.82
CA SER A 163 -9.69 -13.48 16.21
C SER A 163 -9.27 -12.10 16.73
N CYS A 164 -7.99 -11.90 17.09
CA CYS A 164 -7.49 -10.61 17.54
C CYS A 164 -7.36 -9.60 16.39
N ALA A 165 -7.33 -10.01 15.12
CA ALA A 165 -7.18 -9.12 13.97
C ALA A 165 -8.33 -8.08 13.74
N GLU A 166 -9.23 -7.87 14.69
CA GLU A 166 -10.41 -7.02 14.56
C GLU A 166 -10.12 -5.54 14.26
N CYS A 167 -11.11 -4.84 13.67
CA CYS A 167 -10.97 -3.44 13.25
C CYS A 167 -10.68 -2.47 14.40
N ALA A 168 -11.01 -2.83 15.64
CA ALA A 168 -10.84 -1.98 16.81
C ALA A 168 -9.47 -2.16 17.50
N LEU A 169 -8.77 -3.26 17.23
CA LEU A 169 -7.49 -3.53 17.87
C LEU A 169 -6.46 -2.48 17.41
N GLU A 170 -5.73 -1.93 18.36
CA GLU A 170 -4.55 -1.09 18.12
C GLU A 170 -3.37 -1.60 18.92
N PHE A 171 -2.19 -1.51 18.32
CA PHE A 171 -0.94 -1.61 19.06
C PHE A 171 -0.15 -0.33 18.87
N TRP A 172 0.15 0.32 19.99
CA TRP A 172 1.09 1.43 20.05
C TRP A 172 2.50 0.90 19.86
N VAL A 173 3.26 1.56 18.98
CA VAL A 173 4.63 1.16 18.69
C VAL A 173 5.59 2.20 19.22
N ASN A 174 6.24 1.87 20.35
CA ASN A 174 7.34 2.66 20.92
C ASN A 174 8.66 2.51 20.11
N ALA A 175 8.62 1.60 19.12
CA ALA A 175 9.61 1.17 18.12
C ALA A 175 9.57 1.78 16.70
N PRO A 176 9.19 3.03 16.39
CA PRO A 176 8.78 3.40 15.02
C PRO A 176 9.90 3.36 13.96
N HIS A 177 11.16 3.29 14.41
CA HIS A 177 12.35 3.13 13.57
C HIS A 177 12.75 1.66 13.36
N THR A 178 11.97 0.72 13.89
CA THR A 178 12.18 -0.71 13.66
C THR A 178 11.24 -1.21 12.58
N SER A 179 11.71 -2.16 11.79
CA SER A 179 10.91 -2.85 10.79
C SER A 179 10.57 -4.26 11.26
N SER A 180 9.54 -4.85 10.66
CA SER A 180 9.12 -6.22 10.92
C SER A 180 8.66 -6.88 9.64
N ASN A 181 8.93 -8.17 9.50
CA ASN A 181 8.35 -8.99 8.42
C ASN A 181 6.82 -9.12 8.54
N ARG A 182 6.25 -8.76 9.69
CA ARG A 182 4.80 -8.76 9.96
C ARG A 182 4.13 -7.41 9.75
N ALA A 183 4.89 -6.35 9.49
CA ALA A 183 4.36 -4.99 9.37
C ALA A 183 4.58 -4.43 7.96
N GLY A 184 3.49 -4.04 7.32
CA GLY A 184 3.43 -3.29 6.07
C GLY A 184 2.56 -2.05 6.22
N PHE A 185 1.92 -1.62 5.14
CA PHE A 185 1.13 -0.38 5.11
C PHE A 185 0.23 -0.31 3.88
N ARG A 186 -0.63 0.71 3.86
CA ARG A 186 -1.33 1.17 2.65
C ARG A 186 -1.42 2.69 2.66
N CYS A 187 -1.62 3.29 1.48
CA CYS A 187 -1.65 4.74 1.34
C CYS A 187 -3.08 5.29 1.25
N CYS A 188 -3.23 6.55 1.68
CA CYS A 188 -4.45 7.34 1.62
C CYS A 188 -4.21 8.66 0.88
N LYS A 189 -5.28 9.28 0.39
CA LYS A 189 -5.28 10.61 -0.23
C LYS A 189 -6.41 11.43 0.36
#